data_AF-A0A9X0FLA9-F1
#
_entry.id   AF-A0A9X0FLA9-F1
#
_cell.length_a   1.000
_cell.length_b   1.000
_cell.length_c   1.000
_cell.angle_alpha   90.00
_cell.angle_beta   90.00
_cell.angle_gamma   90.00
#
_symmetry.space_group_name_H-M   'P 1'
#
loop_
_entity.id
_entity.type
_entity.pdbx_description
1 polymer ?
#
loop_
_entity_poly.entity_id
_entity_poly.type
_entity_poly.pdbx_seq_one_letter_code
_entity_poly.pdbx_strand_id
1 'polypeptide(L)'
;MQRNTRPAGAIGTKLDAEILLAAAREEFAAQYPEADAAQLTHGPLPQMLIAVDRGIGCVVNGEGVGGIADEDGRVEVHFSYGLTWLPVQLTLEKIGTAAGDERIDLADGIRTFGSRLDVNHSLWFNRYDADNSTQ
;
A
#
# COMPACT_ATOMS: atom_id res chain seq x y z
N MET A 1 -8.95 -24.49 -6.21
CA MET A 1 -8.91 -23.02 -6.08
C MET A 1 -10.06 -22.62 -5.18
N GLN A 2 -9.78 -22.13 -3.97
CA GLN A 2 -10.83 -21.57 -3.11
C GLN A 2 -11.30 -20.29 -3.81
N ARG A 3 -12.58 -20.22 -4.21
CA ARG A 3 -13.11 -18.99 -4.81
C ARG A 3 -13.05 -17.90 -3.76
N ASN A 4 -12.44 -16.77 -4.10
CA ASN A 4 -12.45 -15.58 -3.27
C ASN A 4 -13.91 -15.16 -3.06
N THR A 5 -14.40 -15.16 -1.81
CA THR A 5 -15.79 -14.80 -1.48
C THR A 5 -15.92 -13.35 -1.00
N ARG A 6 -14.82 -12.59 -1.04
CA ARG A 6 -14.80 -11.19 -0.60
C ARG A 6 -15.62 -10.33 -1.55
N PRO A 7 -16.27 -9.26 -1.04
CA PRO A 7 -16.85 -8.22 -1.89
C PRO A 7 -15.78 -7.64 -2.83
N ALA A 8 -16.11 -7.55 -4.11
CA ALA A 8 -15.26 -6.95 -5.14
C ALA A 8 -15.76 -5.53 -5.49
N GLY A 9 -14.95 -4.78 -6.23
CA GLY A 9 -15.25 -3.42 -6.71
C GLY A 9 -14.39 -2.33 -6.09
N ALA A 10 -13.50 -2.66 -5.15
CA ALA A 10 -12.53 -1.73 -4.59
C ALA A 10 -11.25 -1.75 -5.45
N ILE A 11 -11.22 -0.94 -6.51
CA ILE A 11 -10.15 -1.00 -7.52
C ILE A 11 -9.05 0.00 -7.19
N GLY A 12 -7.85 -0.50 -6.91
CA GLY A 12 -6.65 0.31 -6.69
C GLY A 12 -5.71 0.33 -7.89
N THR A 13 -4.78 1.28 -7.87
CA THR A 13 -3.60 1.28 -8.74
C THR A 13 -2.53 0.42 -8.10
N LYS A 14 -2.02 -0.57 -8.82
CA LYS A 14 -0.86 -1.34 -8.35
C LYS A 14 0.40 -0.50 -8.52
N LEU A 15 1.16 -0.39 -7.44
CA LEU A 15 2.41 0.36 -7.42
C LEU A 15 3.56 -0.52 -7.93
N ASP A 16 4.43 0.06 -8.75
CA ASP A 16 5.69 -0.54 -9.16
C ASP A 16 6.60 -0.71 -7.93
N ALA A 17 6.96 -1.96 -7.65
CA ALA A 17 7.66 -2.32 -6.43
C ALA A 17 9.10 -1.79 -6.39
N GLU A 18 9.76 -1.60 -7.53
CA GLU A 18 11.13 -1.12 -7.62
C GLU A 18 11.20 0.40 -7.49
N ILE A 19 10.30 1.12 -8.18
CA ILE A 19 10.20 2.57 -8.08
C ILE A 19 9.81 2.97 -6.65
N LEU A 20 8.84 2.27 -6.06
CA LEU A 20 8.39 2.53 -4.69
C LEU A 20 9.51 2.24 -3.67
N LEU A 21 10.28 1.17 -3.86
CA LEU A 21 11.43 0.85 -2.99
C LEU A 21 12.55 1.89 -3.12
N ALA A 22 12.83 2.38 -4.32
CA ALA A 22 13.84 3.43 -4.52
C ALA A 22 13.45 4.71 -3.77
N ALA A 23 12.18 5.15 -3.88
CA ALA A 23 11.66 6.30 -3.13
C ALA A 23 11.75 6.08 -1.61
N ALA A 24 11.44 4.87 -1.14
CA ALA A 24 11.53 4.52 0.29
C ALA A 24 12.95 4.56 0.82
N ARG A 25 13.94 4.09 0.06
CA ARG A 25 15.34 4.15 0.47
C ARG A 25 15.84 5.58 0.62
N GLU A 26 15.42 6.47 -0.27
CA GLU A 26 15.75 7.90 -0.19
C GLU A 26 15.17 8.54 1.09
N GLU A 27 13.88 8.34 1.35
CA GLU A 27 13.22 8.87 2.56
C GLU A 27 13.76 8.23 3.84
N PHE A 28 14.03 6.93 3.82
CA PHE A 28 14.57 6.23 4.97
C PHE A 28 15.98 6.70 5.33
N ALA A 29 16.84 6.95 4.34
CA ALA A 29 18.18 7.50 4.59
C ALA A 29 18.11 8.90 5.21
N ALA A 30 17.11 9.71 4.86
CA ALA A 30 16.88 11.01 5.47
C ALA A 30 16.34 10.91 6.91
N GLN A 31 15.43 9.96 7.17
CA GLN A 31 14.81 9.74 8.48
C GLN A 31 15.76 9.05 9.47
N TYR A 32 16.63 8.16 8.98
CA TYR A 32 17.55 7.35 9.77
C TYR A 32 18.98 7.36 9.18
N PRO A 33 19.73 8.46 9.32
CA PRO A 33 21.04 8.61 8.67
C PRO A 33 22.11 7.59 9.10
N GLU A 34 21.92 6.94 10.25
CA GLU A 34 22.83 5.91 10.76
C GLU A 34 22.46 4.49 10.28
N ALA A 35 21.28 4.31 9.69
CA ALA A 35 20.83 3.02 9.18
C ALA A 35 21.22 2.83 7.72
N ASP A 36 21.50 1.58 7.33
CA ASP A 36 21.82 1.25 5.94
C ASP A 36 20.53 1.08 5.13
N ALA A 37 20.17 2.12 4.36
CA ALA A 37 18.99 2.09 3.49
C ALA A 37 19.03 0.94 2.46
N ALA A 38 20.21 0.41 2.10
CA ALA A 38 20.29 -0.74 1.20
C ALA A 38 19.68 -2.01 1.79
N GLN A 39 19.55 -2.10 3.13
CA GLN A 39 18.89 -3.21 3.82
C GLN A 39 17.37 -3.19 3.71
N LEU A 40 16.77 -2.07 3.30
CA LEU A 40 15.36 -2.06 2.93
C LEU A 40 15.18 -2.91 1.67
N THR A 41 14.22 -3.83 1.72
CA THR A 41 13.71 -4.58 0.58
C THR A 41 12.20 -4.43 0.48
N HIS A 42 11.58 -4.99 -0.56
CA HIS A 42 10.13 -4.91 -0.72
C HIS A 42 9.39 -5.42 0.52
N GLY A 43 8.32 -4.72 0.88
CA GLY A 43 7.33 -5.23 1.81
C GLY A 43 6.42 -6.27 1.16
N PRO A 44 5.31 -6.62 1.82
CA PRO A 44 4.33 -7.55 1.24
C PRO A 44 3.76 -7.01 -0.07
N LEU A 45 3.83 -7.81 -1.12
CA LEU A 45 3.32 -7.45 -2.45
C LEU A 45 1.93 -8.05 -2.69
N PRO A 46 1.10 -7.42 -3.57
CA PRO A 46 1.32 -6.11 -4.18
C PRO A 46 1.13 -4.96 -3.17
N GLN A 47 1.67 -3.78 -3.48
CA GLN A 47 1.27 -2.54 -2.82
C GLN A 47 0.35 -1.76 -3.75
N MET A 48 -0.75 -1.24 -3.21
CA MET A 48 -1.86 -0.69 -4.00
C MET A 48 -2.26 0.67 -3.45
N LEU A 49 -2.36 1.67 -4.32
CA LEU A 49 -2.93 2.97 -4.01
C LEU A 49 -4.44 2.94 -4.26
N ILE A 50 -5.22 3.33 -3.26
CA ILE A 50 -6.67 3.52 -3.32
C ILE A 50 -7.04 4.88 -2.75
N ALA A 51 -8.23 5.39 -3.09
CA ALA A 51 -8.83 6.51 -2.36
C ALA A 51 -9.82 5.98 -1.32
N VAL A 52 -9.79 6.60 -0.15
CA VAL A 52 -10.70 6.32 0.97
C VAL A 52 -11.31 7.61 1.49
N ASP A 53 -12.41 7.52 2.25
CA ASP A 53 -12.94 8.63 3.06
C ASP A 53 -13.06 9.97 2.29
N ARG A 54 -13.67 9.95 1.09
CA ARG A 54 -13.86 11.12 0.22
C ARG A 54 -12.57 11.61 -0.46
N GLY A 55 -11.81 10.69 -1.04
CA GLY A 55 -10.65 11.01 -1.88
C GLY A 55 -9.30 11.03 -1.19
N ILE A 56 -9.20 10.68 0.09
CA ILE A 56 -7.93 10.63 0.81
C ILE A 56 -7.11 9.44 0.30
N GLY A 57 -5.86 9.69 -0.12
CA GLY A 57 -4.97 8.65 -0.61
C GLY A 57 -4.59 7.63 0.48
N CYS A 58 -4.55 6.36 0.13
CA CYS A 58 -4.20 5.26 1.03
C CYS A 58 -3.41 4.19 0.28
N VAL A 59 -2.36 3.65 0.91
CA VAL A 59 -1.61 2.52 0.37
C VAL A 59 -1.89 1.27 1.21
N VAL A 60 -2.33 0.21 0.54
CA VAL A 60 -2.63 -1.10 1.14
C VAL A 60 -1.77 -2.17 0.48
N ASN A 61 -1.15 -3.03 1.29
CA ASN A 61 -0.29 -4.11 0.82
C ASN A 61 -1.01 -5.46 0.69
N GLY A 62 -0.32 -6.49 0.21
CA GLY A 62 -0.88 -7.83 0.00
C GLY A 62 -1.33 -8.56 1.28
N GLU A 63 -1.06 -8.02 2.46
CA GLU A 63 -1.56 -8.52 3.75
C GLU A 63 -2.77 -7.71 4.26
N GLY A 64 -3.21 -6.74 3.48
CA GLY A 64 -4.20 -5.76 3.90
C GLY A 64 -3.72 -4.86 5.04
N VAL A 65 -2.41 -4.73 5.25
CA VAL A 65 -1.84 -3.70 6.13
C VAL A 65 -1.60 -2.46 5.27
N GLY A 66 -1.97 -1.30 5.78
CA GLY A 66 -1.91 -0.06 5.01
C GLY A 66 -1.94 1.19 5.87
N GLY A 67 -1.58 2.30 5.24
CA GLY A 67 -1.57 3.64 5.82
C GLY A 67 -2.47 4.58 5.02
N ILE A 68 -3.02 5.59 5.67
CA ILE A 68 -3.80 6.66 5.04
C ILE A 68 -2.97 7.93 5.10
N ALA A 69 -3.09 8.76 4.06
CA ALA A 69 -2.43 10.05 4.01
C ALA A 69 -2.81 10.90 5.24
N ASP A 70 -1.80 11.42 5.92
CA ASP A 70 -1.97 12.43 6.96
C ASP A 70 -2.27 13.82 6.37
N GLU A 71 -2.36 14.83 7.24
CA GLU A 71 -2.63 16.22 6.85
C GLU A 71 -1.53 16.82 5.97
N ASP A 72 -0.32 16.27 6.02
CA ASP A 72 0.83 16.65 5.19
C ASP A 72 0.92 15.83 3.89
N GLY A 73 -0.06 14.94 3.62
CA GLY A 73 -0.08 14.08 2.44
C GLY A 73 0.97 12.97 2.47
N ARG A 74 1.40 12.53 3.66
CA ARG A 74 2.33 11.42 3.85
C ARG A 74 1.60 10.15 4.26
N VAL A 75 2.03 9.03 3.70
CA VAL A 75 1.44 7.72 3.91
C VAL A 75 2.49 6.76 4.45
N GLU A 76 2.12 5.97 5.46
CA GLU A 76 2.93 4.85 5.95
C GLU A 76 2.91 3.69 4.95
N VAL A 77 4.04 3.47 4.28
CA VAL A 77 4.22 2.39 3.32
C VAL A 77 5.16 1.35 3.93
N HIS A 78 4.75 0.09 3.98
CA HIS A 78 5.49 -0.94 4.70
C HIS A 78 6.52 -1.63 3.81
N PHE A 79 7.76 -1.69 4.28
CA PHE A 79 8.89 -2.37 3.64
C PHE A 79 9.49 -3.41 4.58
N SER A 80 10.34 -4.29 4.05
CA SER A 80 11.08 -5.23 4.90
C SER A 80 12.44 -4.65 5.25
N TYR A 81 12.84 -4.73 6.51
CA TYR A 81 14.19 -4.38 6.98
C TYR A 81 14.68 -5.52 7.87
N GLY A 82 15.59 -6.34 7.34
CA GLY A 82 15.97 -7.60 8.00
C GLY A 82 14.78 -8.56 8.14
N LEU A 83 14.43 -8.93 9.38
CA LEU A 83 13.34 -9.87 9.69
C LEU A 83 12.02 -9.18 10.12
N THR A 84 11.95 -7.85 10.04
CA THR A 84 10.74 -7.09 10.41
C THR A 84 10.18 -6.32 9.21
N TRP A 85 8.89 -5.98 9.29
CA TRP A 85 8.35 -4.89 8.49
C TRP A 85 8.56 -3.57 9.20
N LEU A 86 8.89 -2.56 8.43
CA LEU A 86 9.14 -1.21 8.89
C LEU A 86 8.34 -0.24 7.99
N PRO A 87 7.50 0.62 8.57
CA PRO A 87 6.82 1.66 7.81
C PRO A 87 7.81 2.78 7.46
N VAL A 88 7.81 3.21 6.20
CA VAL A 88 8.48 4.42 5.73
C VAL A 88 7.42 5.42 5.32
N GLN A 89 7.52 6.64 5.83
CA GLN A 89 6.62 7.73 5.47
C GLN A 89 6.98 8.26 4.07
N LEU A 90 6.07 8.12 3.12
CA LEU A 90 6.21 8.61 1.75
C LEU A 90 5.15 9.65 1.42
N THR A 91 5.51 10.71 0.70
CA THR A 91 4.52 11.65 0.17
C THR A 91 3.70 11.01 -0.93
N LEU A 92 2.45 11.47 -1.12
CA LEU A 92 1.61 11.05 -2.24
C LEU A 92 2.27 11.31 -3.61
N GLU A 93 3.10 12.36 -3.73
CA GLU A 93 3.88 12.62 -4.94
C GLU A 93 4.86 11.47 -5.24
N LYS A 94 5.65 11.04 -4.24
CA LYS A 94 6.59 9.92 -4.41
C LYS A 94 5.89 8.59 -4.64
N ILE A 95 4.70 8.40 -4.07
CA ILE A 95 3.88 7.22 -4.35
C ILE A 95 3.33 7.27 -5.79
N GLY A 96 2.90 8.46 -6.24
CA GLY A 96 2.37 8.69 -7.58
C GLY A 96 3.36 8.39 -8.69
N THR A 97 4.66 8.57 -8.47
CA THR A 97 5.68 8.18 -9.47
C THR A 97 5.80 6.66 -9.64
N ALA A 98 5.43 5.89 -8.62
CA ALA A 98 5.35 4.43 -8.69
C ALA A 98 3.99 3.93 -9.19
N ALA A 99 3.00 4.80 -9.38
CA ALA A 99 1.69 4.41 -9.89
C ALA A 99 1.78 4.07 -11.38
N GLY A 100 1.64 2.79 -11.72
CA GLY A 100 1.57 2.32 -13.10
C GLY A 100 0.13 2.29 -13.64
N ASP A 101 -0.02 1.76 -14.85
CA ASP A 101 -1.34 1.59 -15.48
C ASP A 101 -2.09 0.33 -14.99
N GLU A 102 -1.42 -0.55 -14.25
CA GLU A 102 -2.02 -1.79 -13.76
C GLU A 102 -3.02 -1.50 -12.63
N ARG A 103 -4.27 -1.92 -12.84
CA ARG A 103 -5.34 -1.84 -11.84
C ARG A 103 -5.60 -3.22 -11.25
N ILE A 104 -5.92 -3.26 -9.96
CA ILE A 104 -6.18 -4.50 -9.23
C ILE A 104 -7.32 -4.30 -8.24
N ASP A 105 -8.19 -5.30 -8.13
CA ASP A 105 -9.22 -5.33 -7.10
C ASP A 105 -8.57 -5.66 -5.75
N LEU A 106 -8.92 -4.91 -4.71
CA LEU A 106 -8.41 -5.13 -3.36
C LEU A 106 -8.66 -6.57 -2.88
N ALA A 107 -9.78 -7.17 -3.27
CA ALA A 107 -10.11 -8.55 -2.95
C ALA A 107 -9.04 -9.53 -3.46
N ASP A 108 -8.50 -9.26 -4.66
CA ASP A 108 -7.49 -10.08 -5.33
C ASP A 108 -6.05 -9.68 -4.95
N GLY A 109 -5.84 -8.41 -4.62
CA GLY A 109 -4.55 -7.90 -4.17
C GLY A 109 -4.18 -8.34 -2.75
N ILE A 110 -5.16 -8.44 -1.85
CA ILE A 110 -4.93 -8.97 -0.50
C ILE A 110 -4.98 -10.50 -0.55
N ARG A 111 -3.95 -11.17 -0.04
CA ARG A 111 -3.88 -12.65 0.00
C ARG A 111 -5.08 -13.25 0.75
N THR A 112 -5.47 -14.45 0.36
CA THR A 112 -6.60 -15.20 0.96
C THR A 112 -6.06 -16.29 1.88
N PHE A 113 -5.75 -15.94 3.13
CA PHE A 113 -5.28 -16.88 4.15
C PHE A 113 -5.64 -16.42 5.58
N GLY A 114 -6.64 -17.07 6.17
CA GLY A 114 -7.06 -16.83 7.56
C GLY A 114 -7.94 -15.59 7.76
N SER A 115 -8.71 -15.60 8.85
CA SER A 115 -9.72 -14.58 9.18
C SER A 115 -9.16 -13.16 9.30
N ARG A 116 -7.90 -13.02 9.72
CA ARG A 116 -7.21 -11.73 9.81
C ARG A 116 -7.20 -11.00 8.47
N LEU A 117 -6.92 -11.69 7.37
CA LEU A 117 -6.83 -11.07 6.04
C LEU A 117 -8.21 -10.67 5.52
N ASP A 118 -9.27 -11.37 5.91
CA ASP A 118 -10.65 -11.00 5.57
C ASP A 118 -11.12 -9.77 6.35
N VAL A 119 -10.72 -9.65 7.62
CA VAL A 119 -10.95 -8.44 8.43
C VAL A 119 -10.21 -7.24 7.83
N ASN A 120 -8.93 -7.42 7.47
CA ASN A 120 -8.15 -6.37 6.84
C ASN A 120 -8.77 -5.91 5.51
N HIS A 121 -9.17 -6.86 4.65
CA HIS A 121 -9.91 -6.52 3.43
C HIS A 121 -11.17 -5.71 3.74
N SER A 122 -12.01 -6.17 4.67
CA SER A 122 -13.28 -5.52 5.00
C SER A 122 -13.09 -4.09 5.52
N LEU A 123 -12.02 -3.85 6.28
CA LEU A 123 -11.68 -2.52 6.80
C LEU A 123 -11.47 -1.50 5.66
N TRP A 124 -10.69 -1.88 4.65
CA TRP A 124 -10.40 -1.00 3.52
C TRP A 124 -11.56 -0.91 2.54
N PHE A 125 -12.21 -2.03 2.25
CA PHE A 125 -13.38 -2.08 1.36
C PHE A 125 -14.50 -1.15 1.85
N ASN A 126 -14.75 -1.09 3.16
CA ASN A 126 -15.80 -0.23 3.73
C ASN A 126 -15.46 1.27 3.70
N ARG A 127 -14.19 1.63 3.58
CA ARG A 127 -13.72 3.02 3.49
C ARG A 127 -13.47 3.48 2.06
N TYR A 128 -13.41 2.51 1.13
CA TYR A 128 -13.12 2.73 -0.26
C TYR A 128 -14.11 3.73 -0.86
N ASP A 129 -13.54 4.70 -1.56
CA ASP A 129 -14.29 5.72 -2.27
C ASP A 129 -14.16 5.52 -3.78
N ALA A 130 -15.19 4.93 -4.36
CA ALA A 130 -15.23 4.61 -5.79
C ALA A 130 -15.17 5.86 -6.69
N ASP A 131 -15.77 6.98 -6.24
CA ASP A 131 -15.91 8.20 -7.04
C ASP A 131 -14.56 8.91 -7.23
N ASN A 132 -13.62 8.68 -6.31
CA ASN A 132 -12.28 9.28 -6.32
C ASN A 132 -11.14 8.28 -6.58
N SER A 133 -11.44 6.98 -6.75
CA SER A 133 -10.43 5.94 -7.03
C SER A 133 -10.25 5.62 -8.52
N THR A 134 -11.10 6.20 -9.39
CA THR A 134 -11.13 5.93 -10.84
C THR A 134 -10.59 7.09 -11.70
N GLN A 135 -10.07 8.14 -11.08
CA GLN A 135 -9.46 9.29 -11.76
C GLN A 135 -7.96 9.07 -12.03
#